data_AF-A0A1J3FLB5-F1
#
_entry.id   AF-A0A1J3FLB5-F1
#
_cell.length_a   1.000
_cell.length_b   1.000
_cell.length_c   1.000
_cell.angle_alpha   90.00
_cell.angle_beta   90.00
_cell.angle_gamma   90.00
#
_symmetry.space_group_name_H-M   'P 1'
#
loop_
_entity.id
_entity.type
_entity.pdbx_description
1 polymer ?
#
loop_
_entity_poly.entity_id
_entity_poly.type
_entity_poly.pdbx_seq_one_letter_code
_entity_poly.pdbx_strand_id
1 'polypeptide(L)'
;CGQVATAKTLFDKMKSPNLLLWNAMISGYAKNGYAKDAIDTFHEMINKDVTPDTISITSAISACAQVGSLELARWMDQYVSRSDHRDHVFVSSALIDMFGKCGSVECARS
;
A
#
# COMPACT_ATOMS: atom_id res chain seq x y z
N CYS A 1 -8.02 -6.14 18.10
CA CYS A 1 -7.21 -6.85 17.08
C CYS A 1 -7.85 -8.13 16.49
N GLY A 2 -9.10 -8.53 16.80
CA GLY A 2 -9.69 -9.74 16.20
C GLY A 2 -10.23 -9.59 14.77
N GLN A 3 -10.72 -8.39 14.41
CA GLN A 3 -11.45 -8.17 13.16
C GLN A 3 -10.57 -8.28 11.91
N VAL A 4 -9.31 -7.83 11.96
CA VAL A 4 -8.37 -7.89 10.82
C VAL A 4 -8.01 -9.34 10.48
N ALA A 5 -7.76 -10.19 11.48
CA ALA A 5 -7.43 -11.59 11.27
C ALA A 5 -8.61 -12.39 10.69
N THR A 6 -9.83 -12.13 11.16
CA THR A 6 -11.05 -12.72 10.60
C THR A 6 -11.29 -12.26 9.16
N ALA A 7 -11.13 -10.97 8.88
CA ALA A 7 -11.25 -10.42 7.52
C ALA A 7 -10.26 -11.07 6.56
N LYS A 8 -9.00 -11.22 6.97
CA LYS A 8 -7.97 -11.93 6.19
C LYS A 8 -8.38 -13.36 5.87
N THR A 9 -8.81 -14.11 6.88
CA THR A 9 -9.18 -15.52 6.70
C THR A 9 -10.33 -15.70 5.71
N LEU A 10 -11.29 -14.77 5.70
CA LEU A 10 -12.38 -14.78 4.73
C LEU A 10 -11.89 -14.37 3.34
N PHE A 11 -11.05 -13.35 3.26
CA PHE A 11 -10.45 -12.86 2.03
C PHE A 11 -9.62 -13.94 1.32
N ASP A 12 -8.73 -14.62 2.05
CA ASP A 12 -7.85 -15.69 1.53
C ASP A 12 -8.64 -16.89 0.97
N LYS A 13 -9.88 -17.10 1.44
CA LYS A 13 -10.77 -18.16 0.94
C LYS A 13 -11.48 -17.79 -0.37
N MET A 14 -11.45 -16.52 -0.77
CA MET A 14 -12.12 -16.07 -1.99
C MET A 14 -11.25 -16.34 -3.21
N LYS A 15 -11.80 -17.04 -4.21
CA LYS A 15 -11.11 -17.29 -5.49
C LYS A 15 -10.88 -16.00 -6.29
N SER A 16 -11.81 -15.05 -6.21
CA SER A 16 -11.78 -13.81 -6.98
C SER A 16 -12.35 -12.66 -6.16
N PRO A 17 -11.58 -12.07 -5.23
CA PRO A 17 -12.00 -10.88 -4.51
C PRO A 17 -12.20 -9.71 -5.48
N ASN A 18 -13.26 -8.93 -5.29
CA ASN A 18 -13.48 -7.72 -6.07
C ASN A 18 -12.59 -6.56 -5.58
N LEU A 19 -12.50 -5.49 -6.37
CA LEU A 19 -11.67 -4.31 -6.07
C LEU A 19 -11.97 -3.70 -4.68
N LEU A 20 -13.24 -3.66 -4.29
CA LEU A 20 -13.65 -3.13 -2.98
C LEU A 20 -13.02 -3.92 -1.83
N LEU A 21 -12.97 -5.25 -1.94
CA LEU A 21 -12.36 -6.12 -0.92
C LEU A 21 -10.85 -5.94 -0.85
N TRP A 22 -10.17 -5.82 -1.99
CA TRP A 22 -8.74 -5.47 -2.02
C TRP A 22 -8.47 -4.16 -1.29
N ASN A 23 -9.22 -3.11 -1.64
CA ASN A 23 -9.11 -1.80 -1.01
C ASN A 23 -9.37 -1.85 0.50
N ALA A 24 -10.38 -2.62 0.93
CA ALA A 24 -10.69 -2.79 2.34
C ALA A 24 -9.55 -3.48 3.10
N MET A 25 -8.94 -4.53 2.53
CA MET A 25 -7.82 -5.23 3.16
C MET A 25 -6.57 -4.34 3.24
N ILE A 26 -6.15 -3.72 2.14
CA ILE A 26 -4.95 -2.88 2.09
C ILE A 26 -5.09 -1.69 3.03
N SER A 27 -6.21 -0.96 2.95
CA SER A 27 -6.45 0.20 3.82
C SER A 27 -6.63 -0.19 5.28
N GLY A 28 -7.27 -1.34 5.54
CA GLY A 28 -7.44 -1.90 6.89
C GLY A 28 -6.09 -2.22 7.52
N TYR A 29 -5.21 -2.90 6.81
CA TYR A 29 -3.85 -3.20 7.28
C TYR A 29 -3.04 -1.93 7.53
N ALA A 30 -3.02 -1.01 6.56
CA ALA A 30 -2.27 0.24 6.66
C ALA A 30 -2.72 1.09 7.86
N LYS A 31 -4.02 1.15 8.17
CA LYS A 31 -4.55 1.92 9.30
C LYS A 31 -4.31 1.28 10.66
N ASN A 32 -4.10 -0.02 10.72
CA ASN A 32 -3.95 -0.77 11.97
C ASN A 32 -2.49 -1.12 12.30
N GLY A 33 -1.52 -0.51 11.63
CA GLY A 33 -0.08 -0.73 11.87
C GLY A 33 0.47 -2.02 11.27
N TYR A 34 -0.30 -2.71 10.43
CA TYR A 34 0.13 -3.91 9.71
C TYR A 34 0.68 -3.54 8.33
N ALA A 35 1.63 -2.61 8.30
CA ALA A 35 2.11 -2.01 7.05
C ALA A 35 2.67 -3.05 6.07
N LYS A 36 3.37 -4.06 6.56
CA LYS A 36 3.90 -5.14 5.71
C LYS A 36 2.79 -5.95 5.05
N ASP A 37 1.77 -6.35 5.82
CA ASP A 37 0.62 -7.08 5.27
C ASP A 37 -0.15 -6.24 4.22
N ALA A 38 -0.24 -4.92 4.41
CA ALA A 38 -0.84 -4.02 3.41
C ALA A 38 -0.08 -4.06 2.08
N ILE A 39 1.26 -4.01 2.14
CA ILE A 39 2.14 -4.03 0.96
C ILE A 39 2.08 -5.40 0.28
N ASP A 40 2.15 -6.49 1.05
CA ASP A 40 2.06 -7.84 0.52
C ASP A 40 0.70 -8.08 -0.17
N THR A 41 -0.39 -7.55 0.41
CA THR A 41 -1.73 -7.60 -0.20
C THR A 41 -1.79 -6.79 -1.50
N PHE A 42 -1.15 -5.62 -1.55
CA PHE A 42 -1.07 -4.81 -2.77
C PHE A 42 -0.27 -5.52 -3.87
N HIS A 43 0.85 -6.17 -3.52
CA HIS A 43 1.58 -7.00 -4.47
C HIS A 43 0.73 -8.17 -5.00
N GLU A 44 -0.01 -8.85 -4.13
CA GLU A 44 -0.89 -9.94 -4.53
C GLU A 44 -1.99 -9.46 -5.51
N MET A 45 -2.57 -8.28 -5.26
CA MET A 45 -3.52 -7.64 -6.16
C MET A 45 -2.95 -7.46 -7.57
N ILE A 46 -1.74 -6.91 -7.69
CA ILE A 46 -1.04 -6.70 -8.97
C ILE A 46 -0.71 -8.05 -9.63
N ASN A 47 -0.20 -9.02 -8.86
CA ASN A 47 0.15 -10.35 -9.37
C ASN A 47 -1.05 -11.16 -9.87
N LYS A 48 -2.27 -10.78 -9.46
CA LYS A 48 -3.53 -11.34 -9.93
C LYS A 48 -4.16 -10.54 -11.07
N ASP A 49 -3.39 -9.65 -11.70
CA ASP A 49 -3.83 -8.77 -12.79
C ASP A 49 -5.04 -7.88 -12.41
N VAL A 50 -5.21 -7.58 -11.12
CA VAL A 50 -6.26 -6.67 -10.66
C VAL A 50 -5.68 -5.26 -10.65
N THR A 51 -6.18 -4.40 -11.54
CA THR A 51 -5.72 -3.01 -11.66
C THR A 51 -6.01 -2.21 -10.38
N PRO A 52 -4.98 -1.67 -9.71
CA PRO A 52 -5.16 -0.77 -8.57
C PRO A 52 -5.80 0.56 -8.96
N ASP A 53 -6.64 1.05 -8.06
CA ASP A 53 -7.23 2.39 -8.10
C ASP A 53 -6.50 3.34 -7.15
N THR A 54 -6.94 4.58 -7.12
CA THR A 54 -6.37 5.60 -6.24
C THR A 54 -6.41 5.19 -4.75
N ILE A 55 -7.43 4.45 -4.32
CA ILE A 55 -7.59 4.05 -2.91
C ILE A 55 -6.54 3.00 -2.54
N SER A 56 -6.38 1.96 -3.35
CA SER A 56 -5.37 0.91 -3.15
C SER A 56 -3.96 1.50 -3.20
N ILE A 57 -3.66 2.36 -4.19
CA ILE A 57 -2.35 3.01 -4.33
C ILE A 57 -2.03 3.91 -3.14
N THR A 58 -2.92 4.83 -2.76
CA THR A 58 -2.66 5.75 -1.64
C THR A 58 -2.56 5.01 -0.30
N SER A 59 -3.32 3.93 -0.12
CA SER A 59 -3.20 3.07 1.07
C SER A 59 -1.87 2.33 1.12
N ALA A 60 -1.39 1.83 -0.02
CA ALA A 60 -0.09 1.17 -0.12
C ALA A 60 1.06 2.16 0.09
N ILE A 61 1.00 3.37 -0.47
CA ILE A 61 1.98 4.45 -0.21
C ILE A 61 2.05 4.77 1.28
N SER A 62 0.89 4.91 1.95
CA SER A 62 0.83 5.14 3.39
C SER A 62 1.50 4.01 4.19
N ALA A 63 1.29 2.75 3.79
CA ALA A 63 1.97 1.61 4.40
C ALA A 63 3.50 1.65 4.16
N CYS A 64 3.95 1.94 2.94
CA CYS A 64 5.39 2.10 2.64
C CYS A 64 6.02 3.21 3.50
N ALA A 65 5.32 4.32 3.69
CA ALA A 65 5.76 5.43 4.54
C ALA A 65 5.90 5.03 6.02
N GLN A 66 5.03 4.14 6.51
CA GLN A 66 5.13 3.60 7.88
C GLN A 66 6.33 2.67 8.06
N VAL A 67 6.69 1.91 7.03
CA VAL A 67 7.91 1.08 7.05
C VAL A 67 9.16 1.95 7.02
N GLY A 68 9.12 3.08 6.30
CA GLY A 68 10.24 4.02 6.21
C GLY A 68 11.42 3.47 5.41
N SER A 69 11.17 2.59 4.45
CA SER A 69 12.21 2.02 3.58
C SER A 69 12.29 2.79 2.26
N LEU A 70 13.46 3.39 1.97
CA LEU A 70 13.71 4.04 0.68
C LEU A 70 13.58 3.09 -0.51
N GLU A 71 13.91 1.80 -0.34
CA GLU A 71 13.77 0.81 -1.41
C GLU A 71 12.30 0.62 -1.78
N LEU A 72 11.42 0.48 -0.78
CA LEU A 72 9.97 0.39 -1.00
C LEU A 72 9.41 1.68 -1.60
N ALA A 73 9.91 2.84 -1.14
CA ALA A 73 9.51 4.13 -1.67
C ALA A 73 9.83 4.26 -3.17
N ARG A 74 11.04 3.86 -3.59
CA ARG A 74 11.45 3.85 -5.01
C ARG A 74 10.65 2.86 -5.84
N TRP A 75 10.38 1.67 -5.31
CA TRP A 75 9.56 0.68 -5.99
C TRP A 75 8.14 1.22 -6.24
N MET A 76 7.53 1.83 -5.22
CA MET A 76 6.19 2.41 -5.31
C MET A 76 6.13 3.59 -6.29
N ASP A 77 7.11 4.48 -6.24
CA ASP A 77 7.24 5.59 -7.19
C ASP A 77 7.36 5.08 -8.64
N GLN A 78 8.21 4.08 -8.87
CA GLN A 78 8.35 3.44 -10.19
C GLN A 78 7.02 2.81 -10.64
N TYR A 79 6.30 2.13 -9.75
CA TYR A 79 5.00 1.55 -10.06
C TYR A 79 4.00 2.63 -10.51
N VAL A 80 3.82 3.67 -9.70
CA VAL A 80 2.90 4.79 -10.00
C VAL A 80 3.26 5.46 -11.32
N SER A 81 4.56 5.66 -11.57
CA SER A 81 5.06 6.29 -12.79
C SER A 81 4.65 5.54 -14.08
N ARG A 82 4.41 4.23 -13.98
CA ARG A 82 3.98 3.38 -15.10
C ARG A 82 2.47 3.16 -15.15
N SER A 83 1.74 3.68 -14.18
CA SER A 83 0.28 3.60 -14.09
C SER A 83 -0.38 4.87 -14.63
N ASP A 84 -1.70 4.80 -14.84
CA ASP A 84 -2.53 5.95 -15.21
C ASP A 84 -2.69 7.00 -14.08
N HIS A 85 -2.11 6.73 -12.91
CA HIS A 85 -2.25 7.57 -11.71
C HIS A 85 -1.08 8.53 -11.47
N ARG A 86 -0.12 8.61 -12.40
CA ARG A 86 1.08 9.47 -12.29
C ARG A 86 0.74 10.93 -11.96
N ASP A 87 -0.22 11.50 -12.68
CA ASP A 87 -0.59 12.92 -12.58
C ASP A 87 -1.71 13.18 -11.56
N HIS A 88 -2.10 12.15 -10.80
CA HIS A 88 -3.16 12.27 -9.81
C HIS A 88 -2.62 12.98 -8.56
N VAL A 89 -3.08 14.21 -8.31
CA VAL A 89 -2.58 15.09 -7.23
C VAL A 89 -2.49 14.42 -5.86
N PHE A 90 -3.47 13.60 -5.49
CA PHE A 90 -3.47 12.90 -4.21
C PHE A 90 -2.39 11.81 -4.13
N VAL A 91 -2.07 11.16 -5.25
CA VAL A 91 -1.02 10.13 -5.32
C VAL A 91 0.35 10.80 -5.26
N SER A 92 0.57 11.86 -6.05
CA SER A 92 1.84 12.59 -6.04
C SER A 92 2.15 13.20 -4.67
N SER A 93 1.14 13.78 -4.00
CA SER A 93 1.29 14.30 -2.63
C SER A 93 1.65 13.20 -1.62
N ALA A 94 1.01 12.04 -1.71
CA ALA A 94 1.31 10.90 -0.85
C ALA A 94 2.74 10.37 -1.07
N LEU A 95 3.23 10.34 -2.31
CA LEU A 95 4.62 9.94 -2.61
C LEU A 95 5.63 10.90 -1.96
N ILE A 96 5.39 12.21 -2.03
CA ILE A 96 6.28 13.22 -1.41
C ILE A 96 6.33 13.03 0.10
N ASP A 97 5.18 12.85 0.76
CA ASP A 97 5.10 12.57 2.20
C ASP A 97 5.87 11.28 2.58
N MET A 98 5.72 10.22 1.77
CA MET A 98 6.43 8.96 1.96
C MET A 98 7.96 9.14 1.91
N PHE A 99 8.48 9.84 0.90
CA PHE A 99 9.93 10.07 0.80
C PHE A 99 10.47 10.90 1.97
N GLY A 100 9.72 11.93 2.42
CA GLY A 100 10.09 12.72 3.59
C GLY A 100 10.20 11.89 4.87
N LYS A 101 9.26 10.95 5.07
CA LYS A 101 9.28 10.01 6.20
C LYS A 101 10.45 9.02 6.12
N CYS A 102 10.74 8.48 4.94
CA CYS A 102 11.89 7.57 4.77
C CYS A 102 13.21 8.25 5.12
N GLY A 103 13.45 9.48 4.62
CA GLY A 103 14.67 10.22 4.95
C GLY A 103 14.79 10.56 6.44
N SER A 104 13.67 10.87 7.11
CA SER A 104 13.67 11.11 8.56
C SER A 104 14.02 9.85 9.36
N VAL A 105 13.52 8.69 8.94
CA VAL A 105 13.80 7.39 9.58
C VAL A 105 15.26 6.96 9.39
N GLU A 106 15.85 7.21 8.23
CA GLU A 106 17.27 6.93 7.98
C GLU A 106 18.18 7.81 8.85
N CYS A 107 17.90 9.12 8.90
CA CYS A 107 18.64 10.04 9.78
C CYS A 107 18.55 9.62 11.26
N ALA A 108 17.38 9.16 11.72
CA ALA A 108 17.19 8.72 13.12
C ALA A 108 17.95 7.43 13.49
N ARG A 109 18.42 6.67 12.50
CA ARG A 109 19.22 5.44 12.70
C ARG A 109 20.73 5.68 12.63
N SER A 110 21.15 6.89 12.28
CA SER A 110 22.56 7.32 12.16
C SER A 110 23.09 7.83 13.49
#